data_AF-A0AA89AFS5-F1
#
_entry.id   AF-A0AA89AFS5-F1
#
_cell.length_a   1.000
_cell.length_b   1.000
_cell.length_c   1.000
_cell.angle_alpha   90.00
_cell.angle_beta   90.00
_cell.angle_gamma   90.00
#
_symmetry.space_group_name_H-M   'P 1'
#
loop_
_entity.id
_entity.type
_entity.pdbx_description
1 polymer ?
#
loop_
_entity_poly.entity_id
_entity_poly.type
_entity_poly.pdbx_seq_one_letter_code
_entity_poly.pdbx_strand_id
1 'polypeptide(L)' 'MCSGGVDVPRATMLMVNLWPLNNDPEFWEDPTKFKSELFEAVKRRMEVEVHPLLSGRRQWPTASLAMKMMA' A
#
# COMPACT_ATOMS: atom_id res chain seq x y z
N MET A 1 -5.63 -21.89 -3.08
CA MET A 1 -6.08 -20.56 -3.57
C MET A 1 -4.83 -19.93 -4.15
N CYS A 2 -4.72 -19.89 -5.47
CA CYS A 2 -3.51 -19.47 -6.16
C CYS A 2 -3.49 -17.94 -6.22
N SER A 3 -2.52 -17.31 -5.60
CA SER A 3 -2.25 -15.88 -5.77
C SER A 3 -1.12 -15.73 -6.77
N GLY A 4 -1.36 -15.03 -7.89
CA GLY A 4 -0.31 -14.72 -8.87
C GLY A 4 0.19 -15.91 -9.70
N GLY A 5 -0.61 -16.97 -9.87
CA GLY A 5 -0.23 -18.16 -10.64
C GLY A 5 0.65 -19.16 -9.88
N VAL A 6 0.91 -18.91 -8.59
CA VAL A 6 1.65 -19.83 -7.71
C VAL A 6 0.67 -20.55 -6.79
N ASP A 7 0.84 -21.88 -6.68
CA ASP A 7 0.09 -22.67 -5.71
C ASP A 7 0.67 -22.46 -4.30
N VAL A 8 -0.14 -21.83 -3.44
CA VAL A 8 0.22 -21.57 -2.04
C VAL A 8 -0.37 -22.68 -1.16
N PRO A 9 0.49 -23.50 -0.49
CA PRO A 9 0.03 -24.54 0.41
C PRO A 9 -0.77 -23.99 1.59
N ARG A 10 -1.68 -24.81 2.12
CA ARG A 10 -2.45 -24.47 3.31
C ARG A 10 -1.51 -24.23 4.50
N ALA A 11 -1.88 -23.28 5.37
CA ALA A 11 -1.12 -22.85 6.55
C ALA A 11 0.19 -22.08 6.25
N THR A 12 0.36 -21.56 5.03
CA THR A 12 1.45 -20.63 4.71
C THR A 12 1.14 -19.21 5.22
N MET A 13 2.08 -18.59 5.92
CA MET A 13 1.98 -17.17 6.31
C MET A 13 2.39 -16.28 5.14
N LEU A 14 1.50 -15.40 4.70
CA LEU A 14 1.79 -14.41 3.67
C LEU A 14 2.10 -13.06 4.33
N MET A 15 3.20 -12.44 3.89
CA MET A 15 3.61 -11.12 4.35
C MET A 15 3.82 -10.20 3.15
N VAL A 16 3.20 -9.02 3.19
CA VAL A 16 3.31 -8.02 2.12
C VAL A 16 4.45 -7.06 2.48
N ASN A 17 5.49 -7.04 1.65
CA ASN A 17 6.58 -6.07 1.81
C ASN A 17 6.23 -4.79 1.05
N LEU A 18 5.92 -3.71 1.78
CA LEU A 18 5.54 -2.43 1.17
C LEU A 18 6.73 -1.69 0.55
N TRP A 19 7.95 -1.90 1.04
CA TRP A 19 9.11 -1.16 0.55
C TRP A 19 9.38 -1.37 -0.95
N PRO A 20 9.57 -2.59 -1.47
CA PRO A 20 9.77 -2.80 -2.90
C PRO A 20 8.53 -2.38 -3.70
N LEU A 21 7.31 -2.60 -3.20
CA LEU A 21 6.08 -2.19 -3.90
C LEU A 21 6.02 -0.68 -4.17
N ASN A 22 6.49 0.12 -3.23
CA ASN A 22 6.52 1.58 -3.35
C ASN A 22 7.78 2.12 -4.03
N ASN A 23 8.79 1.28 -4.25
CA ASN A 23 10.08 1.68 -4.82
C ASN A 23 10.40 0.97 -6.15
N ASP A 24 9.45 0.24 -6.71
CA ASP A 24 9.64 -0.48 -7.95
C ASP A 24 9.71 0.49 -9.14
N PRO A 25 10.84 0.57 -9.87
CA PRO A 25 10.98 1.47 -11.01
C PRO A 25 10.07 1.13 -12.19
N GLU A 26 9.49 -0.08 -12.24
CA GLU A 26 8.49 -0.44 -13.26
C GLU A 26 7.17 0.31 -13.05
N PHE A 27 6.81 0.58 -11.79
CA PHE A 27 5.55 1.22 -11.42
C PHE A 27 5.70 2.69 -11.02
N TRP A 28 6.90 3.12 -10.60
CA TRP A 28 7.18 4.46 -10.11
C TRP A 28 8.35 5.10 -10.86
N GLU A 29 8.11 6.26 -11.47
CA GLU A 29 9.17 7.05 -12.12
C GLU A 29 10.00 7.78 -11.05
N ASP A 30 11.31 7.52 -11.00
CA ASP A 30 12.24 7.97 -9.95
C ASP A 30 11.77 7.63 -8.51
N PRO A 31 11.72 6.34 -8.12
CA PRO A 31 11.15 5.90 -6.84
C PRO A 31 11.86 6.48 -5.59
N THR A 32 13.12 6.88 -5.73
CA THR A 32 13.93 7.45 -4.66
C THR A 32 13.71 8.95 -4.44
N LYS A 33 13.01 9.64 -5.36
CA LYS A 33 12.71 11.07 -5.22
C LYS A 33 11.36 11.26 -4.55
N PHE A 34 11.34 12.08 -3.51
CA PHE A 34 10.09 12.52 -2.90
C PHE A 34 9.35 13.49 -3.83
N LYS A 35 8.24 13.05 -4.44
CA LYS A 35 7.36 13.85 -5.30
C LYS A 35 6.00 14.01 -4.63
N SER A 36 5.72 15.18 -4.04
CA SER A 36 4.44 15.46 -3.36
C SER A 36 3.21 15.40 -4.29
N GLU A 37 3.40 15.63 -5.59
CA GLU A 37 2.35 15.51 -6.61
C GLU A 37 1.76 14.08 -6.68
N LEU A 38 2.59 13.07 -6.40
CA LEU A 38 2.12 11.69 -6.31
C LEU A 38 1.16 11.51 -5.14
N PHE A 39 1.32 12.25 -4.03
CA PHE A 39 0.38 12.16 -2.91
C PHE A 39 -1.00 12.69 -3.26
N GLU A 40 -1.13 13.77 -4.03
CA GLU A 40 -2.44 14.27 -4.47
C GLU A 40 -3.07 13.36 -5.54
N ALA A 41 -2.27 12.80 -6.44
CA ALA A 41 -2.73 11.78 -7.39
C ALA A 41 -3.16 10.49 -6.67
N VAL A 42 -2.41 10.07 -5.65
CA VAL A 42 -2.71 8.91 -4.81
C VAL A 42 -3.88 9.18 -3.88
N LYS A 43 -4.08 10.38 -3.36
CA LYS A 43 -5.26 10.75 -2.54
C LYS A 43 -6.56 10.61 -3.35
N ARG A 44 -6.54 10.95 -4.64
CA ARG A 44 -7.62 10.64 -5.58
C ARG A 44 -7.77 9.14 -5.86
N ARG A 45 -6.68 8.36 -5.84
CA ARG A 45 -6.68 6.89 -5.98
C ARG A 45 -6.83 6.12 -4.67
N MET A 46 -6.80 6.76 -3.50
CA MET A 46 -6.91 6.14 -2.17
C MET A 46 -8.34 5.73 -1.83
N GLU A 47 -9.31 6.10 -2.68
CA GLU A 47 -10.59 5.38 -2.78
C GLU A 47 -10.39 3.92 -3.24
N VAL A 48 -9.22 3.60 -3.79
CA VAL A 48 -8.75 2.24 -4.09
C VAL A 48 -7.65 1.85 -3.09
N GLU A 49 -7.75 0.61 -2.62
CA GLU A 49 -7.15 -0.03 -1.46
C GLU A 49 -5.61 -0.18 -1.46
N VAL A 50 -4.84 0.85 -1.80
CA VAL A 50 -3.39 0.67 -2.09
C VAL A 50 -2.50 0.51 -0.86
N HIS A 51 -2.98 0.80 0.36
CA HIS A 51 -2.14 0.71 1.55
C HIS A 51 -2.64 -0.36 2.54
N PRO A 52 -1.93 -1.50 2.68
CA PRO A 52 -2.32 -2.62 3.56
C PRO A 52 -2.59 -2.25 5.01
N LEU A 53 -1.98 -1.17 5.53
CA LEU A 53 -2.22 -0.68 6.90
C LEU A 53 -3.40 0.29 7.01
N LEU A 54 -3.88 0.85 5.89
CA LEU A 54 -4.93 1.86 5.86
C LEU A 54 -6.20 1.35 5.14
N SER A 55 -6.19 0.12 4.62
CA SER A 55 -7.30 -0.47 3.89
C SER A 55 -7.58 -1.92 4.32
N GLY A 56 -8.79 -2.39 4.07
CA GLY A 56 -9.25 -3.74 4.40
C GLY A 56 -9.60 -3.95 5.88
N ARG A 57 -9.86 -5.21 6.26
CA ARG A 57 -10.32 -5.57 7.63
C ARG A 57 -9.26 -5.43 8.72
N ARG A 58 -7.98 -5.24 8.34
CA ARG A 58 -6.84 -5.09 9.26
C ARG A 58 -6.28 -3.67 9.28
N GLN A 59 -7.04 -2.70 8.76
CA GLN A 59 -6.67 -1.30 8.81
C GLN A 59 -6.44 -0.82 10.26
N TRP A 60 -5.53 0.15 10.43
CA TRP A 60 -5.26 0.73 11.74
C TRP A 60 -6.47 1.58 12.20
N PRO A 61 -7.13 1.25 13.33
CA PRO A 61 -8.35 1.94 13.76
C PRO A 61 -8.17 3.44 13.99
N THR A 62 -6.97 3.91 14.31
CA THR A 62 -6.66 5.33 14.54
C THR A 62 -6.02 6.01 13.32
N ALA A 63 -6.00 5.37 12.16
CA ALA A 63 -5.48 5.97 10.93
C ALA A 63 -6.15 7.33 10.61
N SER A 64 -7.48 7.40 10.75
CA SER A 64 -8.24 8.64 10.52
C SER A 64 -7.92 9.74 11.54
N LEU A 65 -7.60 9.39 12.78
CA LEU A 65 -7.18 10.34 13.81
C LEU A 65 -5.78 10.88 13.50
N ALA A 66 -4.83 10.01 13.15
CA ALA A 66 -3.47 10.41 12.79
C ALA A 66 -3.47 11.38 11.60
N MET A 67 -4.28 11.10 10.56
CA MET A 67 -4.42 11.99 9.41
C MET A 67 -4.98 13.37 9.78
N LYS A 68 -5.90 13.45 10.76
CA LYS A 68 -6.43 14.74 11.26
C LYS A 68 -5.44 15.52 12.10
N MET A 69 -4.52 14.84 12.81
CA MET A 69 -3.49 15.50 13.62
C MET A 69 -2.32 16.03 12.79
N MET A 70 -2.10 15.48 11.59
CA MET A 70 -1.04 15.91 10.66
C MET A 70 -1.52 16.98 9.66
N ALA A 71 -2.81 17.36 9.72
CA ALA A 71 -3.41 18.38 8.88
C ALA A 71 -3.17 19.80 9.41
#